data_AF-A0A6V7YCV9-F1
#
_entry.id   AF-A0A6V7YCV9-F1
#
_cell.length_a   1.000
_cell.length_b   1.000
_cell.length_c   1.000
_cell.angle_alpha   90.00
_cell.angle_beta   90.00
_cell.angle_gamma   90.00
#
_symmetry.space_group_name_H-M   'P 1'
#
loop_
_entity.id
_entity.type
_entity.pdbx_description
1 polymer ?
#
loop_
_entity_poly.entity_id
_entity_poly.type
_entity_poly.pdbx_seq_one_letter_code
_entity_poly.pdbx_strand_id
1 'polypeptide(L)'
;MCSSSTMSLNNRGQSQPPFRRPKSQTNLNINQTRTLQRPFRAQSSVNNGGDNDENAGISGSRSNVPASVLGEPSLKLYARQQPKSNRTLILNALQYSIFPGHVSNENRQKVQNAIASSDSKHFLVLFRDHRLQYRGLYTWINFPRLFTKLGSGPKVCREPMMTIMYKYDSGAKSFGKIPTKHLSATIDGFVIAEQYWQRPKIPFSGR
;
A
#
# COMPACT_ATOMS: atom_id res chain seq x y z
N MET A 1 -31.84 -42.19 -52.92
CA MET A 1 -33.16 -41.80 -52.39
C MET A 1 -33.23 -42.19 -50.91
N CYS A 2 -34.04 -41.51 -50.12
CA CYS A 2 -34.20 -41.66 -48.66
C CYS A 2 -34.78 -43.07 -48.32
N SER A 3 -34.47 -43.76 -47.21
CA SER A 3 -35.01 -43.63 -45.83
C SER A 3 -34.77 -44.99 -45.09
N SER A 4 -34.84 -45.20 -43.76
CA SER A 4 -34.77 -44.33 -42.56
C SER A 4 -34.57 -45.18 -41.28
N SER A 5 -34.01 -44.55 -40.23
CA SER A 5 -34.08 -44.78 -38.77
C SER A 5 -34.55 -46.10 -38.13
N THR A 6 -33.83 -46.52 -37.08
CA THR A 6 -34.40 -46.87 -35.75
C THR A 6 -33.36 -46.66 -34.64
N MET A 7 -33.81 -46.33 -33.42
CA MET A 7 -32.95 -46.03 -32.25
C MET A 7 -32.90 -47.21 -31.26
N SER A 8 -31.91 -47.22 -30.36
CA SER A 8 -31.96 -48.00 -29.11
C SER A 8 -31.13 -47.38 -27.99
N LEU A 9 -31.51 -47.70 -26.75
CA LEU A 9 -31.24 -46.92 -25.54
C LEU A 9 -30.04 -47.42 -24.69
N ASN A 10 -29.70 -46.55 -23.73
CA ASN A 10 -29.10 -46.83 -22.41
C ASN A 10 -27.65 -47.33 -22.37
N ASN A 11 -26.82 -46.58 -21.64
CA ASN A 11 -25.83 -47.22 -20.78
C ASN A 11 -25.73 -46.51 -19.41
N ARG A 12 -25.56 -47.31 -18.35
CA ARG A 12 -25.50 -46.89 -16.94
C ARG A 12 -24.07 -47.09 -16.40
N GLY A 13 -23.77 -46.46 -15.25
CA GLY A 13 -22.52 -46.65 -14.48
C GLY A 13 -21.58 -45.44 -14.59
N GLN A 14 -21.10 -44.82 -13.51
CA GLN A 14 -20.23 -45.36 -12.44
C GLN A 14 -18.96 -46.03 -13.01
N SER A 15 -17.73 -45.69 -12.60
CA SER A 15 -17.26 -44.77 -11.54
C SER A 15 -15.76 -44.44 -11.74
N GLN A 16 -15.34 -43.20 -11.49
CA GLN A 16 -13.91 -42.82 -11.54
C GLN A 16 -13.12 -43.39 -10.34
N PRO A 17 -11.91 -43.94 -10.54
CA PRO A 17 -10.99 -44.24 -9.44
C PRO A 17 -10.27 -42.96 -8.95
N PRO A 18 -9.98 -42.83 -7.64
CA PRO A 18 -9.31 -41.65 -7.10
C PRO A 18 -7.80 -41.63 -7.42
N PHE A 19 -7.32 -40.50 -7.95
CA PHE A 19 -5.89 -40.27 -8.11
C PHE A 19 -5.17 -40.24 -6.74
N ARG A 20 -4.08 -41.01 -6.63
CA ARG A 20 -3.26 -41.06 -5.40
C ARG A 20 -2.55 -39.72 -5.18
N ARG A 21 -2.88 -39.05 -4.08
CA ARG A 21 -2.16 -37.88 -3.55
C ARG A 21 -0.81 -38.35 -2.95
N PRO A 22 0.35 -37.84 -3.39
CA PRO A 22 1.61 -38.15 -2.73
C PRO A 22 1.63 -37.55 -1.32
N LYS A 23 2.13 -38.33 -0.35
CA LYS A 23 2.33 -37.89 1.04
C LYS A 23 3.69 -37.20 1.15
N SER A 24 3.73 -35.92 1.51
CA SER A 24 4.97 -35.29 1.96
C SER A 24 5.30 -35.79 3.36
N GLN A 25 6.34 -36.62 3.49
CA GLN A 25 6.84 -37.04 4.79
C GLN A 25 7.62 -35.91 5.45
N THR A 26 7.35 -35.70 6.74
CA THR A 26 8.21 -34.93 7.63
C THR A 26 9.59 -35.58 7.73
N ASN A 27 10.65 -34.79 7.61
CA ASN A 27 11.97 -35.20 8.08
C ASN A 27 12.50 -34.10 9.02
N LEU A 28 12.68 -34.45 10.28
CA LEU A 28 13.43 -33.66 11.25
C LEU A 28 14.89 -34.04 11.08
N ASN A 29 15.77 -33.06 10.85
CA ASN A 29 17.17 -33.24 11.22
C ASN A 29 17.75 -31.98 11.86
N ILE A 30 18.55 -32.22 12.89
CA ILE A 30 19.10 -31.25 13.83
C ILE A 30 20.62 -31.19 13.59
N ASN A 31 21.24 -30.07 14.01
CA ASN A 31 22.67 -29.73 13.89
C ASN A 31 23.13 -29.14 12.54
N GLN A 32 23.25 -27.80 12.50
CA GLN A 32 24.59 -27.21 12.66
C GLN A 32 24.53 -25.73 13.06
N THR A 33 25.50 -25.34 13.90
CA THR A 33 25.62 -24.04 14.57
C THR A 33 26.43 -23.04 13.75
N ARG A 34 25.93 -21.82 13.52
CA ARG A 34 26.76 -20.61 13.37
C ARG A 34 26.09 -19.39 14.01
N THR A 35 26.75 -18.85 15.02
CA THR A 35 26.32 -17.68 15.80
C THR A 35 26.67 -16.38 15.08
N LEU A 36 25.71 -15.45 14.99
CA LEU A 36 25.97 -14.04 14.66
C LEU A 36 25.60 -13.19 15.87
N GLN A 37 26.61 -12.62 16.53
CA GLN A 37 26.46 -11.85 17.75
C GLN A 37 25.83 -10.48 17.47
N ARG A 38 24.77 -10.15 18.22
CA ARG A 38 24.23 -8.80 18.37
C ARG A 38 24.38 -8.39 19.84
N PRO A 39 25.20 -7.38 20.18
CA PRO A 39 25.23 -6.84 21.54
C PRO A 39 24.22 -5.71 21.70
N PHE A 40 23.19 -5.94 22.52
CA PHE A 40 22.49 -4.88 23.25
C PHE A 40 22.13 -5.39 24.63
N ARG A 41 22.75 -4.79 25.66
CA ARG A 41 22.18 -4.41 26.98
C ARG A 41 23.28 -4.46 28.05
N ALA A 42 23.75 -3.30 28.47
CA ALA A 42 24.50 -3.16 29.71
C ALA A 42 23.51 -3.00 30.88
N GLN A 43 23.57 -3.90 31.86
CA GLN A 43 23.03 -3.71 33.21
C GLN A 43 24.00 -4.39 34.17
N SER A 44 24.82 -3.60 34.86
CA SER A 44 25.65 -4.04 35.98
C SER A 44 24.95 -3.71 37.29
N SER A 45 24.97 -4.64 38.24
CA SER A 45 24.39 -4.46 39.57
C SER A 45 25.28 -5.14 40.61
N VAL A 46 25.69 -4.36 41.62
CA VAL A 46 26.24 -4.72 42.94
C VAL A 46 27.20 -5.93 43.05
N ASN A 47 28.48 -5.65 43.32
CA ASN A 47 29.05 -5.76 44.68
C ASN A 47 30.58 -5.54 44.66
N ASN A 48 31.06 -4.66 45.54
CA ASN A 48 32.26 -4.87 46.36
C ASN A 48 32.30 -3.77 47.42
N GLY A 49 32.52 -4.16 48.67
CA GLY A 49 32.89 -3.27 49.77
C GLY A 49 34.25 -3.67 50.32
N GLY A 50 34.74 -2.91 51.30
CA GLY A 50 35.92 -3.29 52.08
C GLY A 50 37.18 -2.49 51.76
N ASP A 51 37.38 -1.42 52.55
CA ASP A 51 38.61 -1.12 53.29
C ASP A 51 39.91 -0.76 52.53
N ASN A 52 40.32 0.52 52.62
CA ASN A 52 41.48 0.97 53.44
C ASN A 52 42.08 2.32 53.00
N ASP A 53 42.56 3.04 54.02
CA ASP A 53 43.61 4.07 54.06
C ASP A 53 43.38 5.50 53.53
N GLU A 54 44.13 6.38 54.18
CA GLU A 54 43.87 7.81 54.38
C GLU A 54 44.78 8.71 53.51
N ASN A 55 44.50 10.03 53.57
CA ASN A 55 45.47 11.16 53.58
C ASN A 55 45.36 12.21 52.43
N ALA A 56 45.19 13.46 52.88
CA ALA A 56 45.48 14.78 52.28
C ALA A 56 45.33 15.09 50.77
N GLY A 57 44.62 16.18 50.46
CA GLY A 57 44.79 16.91 49.19
C GLY A 57 43.77 18.04 48.96
N ILE A 58 44.18 19.30 49.04
CA ILE A 58 43.34 20.50 48.79
C ILE A 58 43.63 21.07 47.38
N SER A 59 42.60 21.70 46.78
CA SER A 59 42.57 22.42 45.48
C SER A 59 42.15 21.54 44.29
N GLY A 60 41.29 21.95 43.37
CA GLY A 60 40.64 23.26 43.20
C GLY A 60 40.51 23.56 41.70
N SER A 61 39.28 23.80 41.23
CA SER A 61 38.97 24.89 40.28
C SER A 61 37.47 24.94 40.01
N ARG A 62 36.87 26.14 40.17
CA ARG A 62 35.49 26.43 39.80
C ARG A 62 35.47 26.86 38.33
N SER A 63 34.72 26.19 37.47
CA SER A 63 34.42 26.69 36.12
C SER A 63 33.04 27.34 36.10
N ASN A 64 33.00 28.65 36.41
CA ASN A 64 31.79 29.46 36.26
C ASN A 64 31.47 29.59 34.75
N VAL A 65 30.37 28.99 34.30
CA VAL A 65 29.72 29.37 33.03
C VAL A 65 28.66 30.45 33.32
N PRO A 66 28.77 31.66 32.74
CA PRO A 66 27.81 32.73 33.01
C PRO A 66 26.46 32.42 32.33
N ALA A 67 25.40 32.44 33.12
CA ALA A 67 24.03 32.25 32.64
C ALA A 67 23.49 33.53 31.98
N SER A 68 23.74 33.70 30.68
CA SER A 68 23.20 34.82 29.90
C SER A 68 23.03 34.50 28.41
N VAL A 69 22.02 33.69 28.08
CA VAL A 69 21.39 33.73 26.75
C VAL A 69 19.88 33.80 26.97
N LEU A 70 19.26 34.82 26.36
CA LEU A 70 17.81 35.02 26.33
C LEU A 70 17.07 33.74 25.91
N GLY A 71 15.85 33.57 26.40
CA GLY A 71 14.94 32.52 25.95
C GLY A 71 14.51 32.72 24.50
N GLU A 72 15.35 32.31 23.56
CA GLU A 72 15.00 32.14 22.16
C GLU A 72 13.85 31.13 22.04
N PRO A 73 12.75 31.45 21.34
CA PRO A 73 11.63 30.54 21.19
C PRO A 73 12.09 29.32 20.41
N SER A 74 11.98 28.14 21.04
CA SER A 74 12.38 26.86 20.46
C SER A 74 11.86 26.70 19.03
N LEU A 75 12.77 26.84 18.06
CA LEU A 75 12.44 26.86 16.63
C LEU A 75 11.78 25.54 16.25
N LYS A 76 10.45 25.57 16.15
CA LYS A 76 9.65 24.43 15.69
C LYS A 76 10.11 24.08 14.29
N LEU A 77 10.88 23.01 14.18
CA LEU A 77 11.41 22.52 12.93
C LEU A 77 10.25 21.99 12.08
N TYR A 78 9.60 22.86 11.31
CA TYR A 78 8.55 22.51 10.36
C TYR A 78 9.15 21.80 9.14
N ALA A 79 9.79 20.65 9.38
CA ALA A 79 10.23 19.73 8.37
C ALA A 79 8.99 19.21 7.63
N ARG A 80 8.63 19.89 6.54
CA ARG A 80 7.53 19.48 5.66
C ARG A 80 7.84 18.07 5.17
N GLN A 81 7.12 17.08 5.68
CA GLN A 81 7.26 15.70 5.25
C GLN A 81 6.94 15.63 3.75
N GLN A 82 8.00 15.61 2.93
CA GLN A 82 7.92 15.41 1.49
C GLN A 82 7.39 13.99 1.26
N PRO A 83 6.23 13.83 0.59
CA PRO A 83 5.67 12.50 0.41
C PRO A 83 6.60 11.63 -0.45
N LYS A 84 7.04 10.52 0.13
CA LYS A 84 7.72 9.46 -0.61
C LYS A 84 6.77 8.93 -1.69
N SER A 85 7.28 8.62 -2.88
CA SER A 85 6.45 8.11 -3.97
C SER A 85 5.68 6.85 -3.56
N ASN A 86 4.38 6.80 -3.86
CA ASN A 86 3.53 5.64 -3.59
C ASN A 86 3.55 4.59 -4.72
N ARG A 87 4.43 4.74 -5.74
CA ARG A 87 4.50 3.87 -6.93
C ARG A 87 4.53 2.38 -6.56
N THR A 88 5.36 1.96 -5.61
CA THR A 88 5.45 0.55 -5.17
C THR A 88 4.18 0.05 -4.48
N LEU A 89 3.49 0.91 -3.71
CA LEU A 89 2.22 0.56 -3.08
C LEU A 89 1.14 0.31 -4.13
N ILE A 90 1.05 1.19 -5.14
CA ILE A 90 0.10 1.06 -6.23
C ILE A 90 0.40 -0.17 -7.11
N LEU A 91 1.67 -0.47 -7.39
CA LEU A 91 2.05 -1.71 -8.10
C LEU A 91 1.63 -2.98 -7.32
N ASN A 92 1.78 -2.98 -5.99
CA ASN A 92 1.33 -4.09 -5.14
C ASN A 92 -0.21 -4.20 -5.15
N ALA A 93 -0.92 -3.08 -5.00
CA ALA A 93 -2.38 -3.04 -5.03
C ALA A 93 -2.95 -3.55 -6.37
N LEU A 94 -2.30 -3.20 -7.49
CA LEU A 94 -2.64 -3.69 -8.82
C LEU A 94 -2.51 -5.21 -8.92
N GLN A 95 -1.51 -5.81 -8.27
CA GLN A 95 -1.27 -7.25 -8.34
C GLN A 95 -2.14 -8.08 -7.39
N TYR A 96 -2.40 -7.60 -6.17
CA TYR A 96 -3.05 -8.41 -5.13
C TYR A 96 -4.53 -8.07 -4.90
N SER A 97 -4.96 -6.83 -5.15
CA SER A 97 -6.31 -6.36 -4.79
C SER A 97 -7.17 -6.03 -5.99
N ILE A 98 -6.58 -5.46 -7.05
CA ILE A 98 -7.32 -4.91 -8.19
C ILE A 98 -7.41 -5.89 -9.37
N PHE A 99 -6.28 -6.52 -9.73
CA PHE A 99 -6.20 -7.49 -10.83
C PHE A 99 -5.62 -8.84 -10.34
N PRO A 100 -6.32 -9.53 -9.42
CA PRO A 100 -5.89 -10.81 -8.89
C PRO A 100 -5.99 -11.95 -9.93
N GLY A 101 -4.98 -12.82 -9.94
CA GLY A 101 -4.97 -14.01 -10.80
C GLY A 101 -4.59 -13.75 -12.25
N HIS A 102 -4.61 -14.82 -13.05
CA HIS A 102 -4.08 -14.83 -14.42
C HIS A 102 -4.97 -14.08 -15.42
N VAL A 103 -6.29 -14.20 -15.30
CA VAL A 103 -7.27 -13.66 -16.26
C VAL A 103 -7.19 -12.14 -16.43
N SER A 104 -6.71 -11.42 -15.41
CA SER A 104 -6.53 -9.97 -15.44
C SER A 104 -5.08 -9.51 -15.66
N ASN A 105 -4.15 -10.43 -15.97
CA ASN A 105 -2.73 -10.11 -16.20
C ASN A 105 -2.55 -9.04 -17.29
N GLU A 106 -3.28 -9.13 -18.40
CA GLU A 106 -3.19 -8.18 -19.51
C GLU A 106 -3.59 -6.75 -19.08
N ASN A 107 -4.70 -6.63 -18.34
CA ASN A 107 -5.15 -5.35 -17.78
C ASN A 107 -4.15 -4.81 -16.74
N ARG A 108 -3.59 -5.67 -15.89
CA ARG A 108 -2.52 -5.30 -14.96
C ARG A 108 -1.30 -4.75 -15.71
N GLN A 109 -0.84 -5.43 -16.76
CA GLN A 109 0.32 -5.02 -17.56
C GLN A 109 0.09 -3.67 -18.24
N LYS A 110 -1.10 -3.43 -18.82
CA LYS A 110 -1.46 -2.13 -19.41
C LYS A 110 -1.33 -0.98 -18.40
N VAL A 111 -1.83 -1.17 -17.16
CA VAL A 111 -1.72 -0.15 -16.10
C VAL A 111 -0.28 -0.01 -15.58
N GLN A 112 0.45 -1.12 -15.42
CA GLN A 112 1.86 -1.10 -15.01
C GLN A 112 2.75 -0.37 -16.04
N ASN A 113 2.51 -0.56 -17.33
CA ASN A 113 3.20 0.15 -18.41
C ASN A 113 2.88 1.66 -18.37
N ALA A 114 1.63 2.04 -18.10
CA ALA A 114 1.23 3.44 -17.94
C ALA A 114 1.81 4.13 -16.69
N ILE A 115 2.14 3.36 -15.64
CA ILE A 115 2.92 3.82 -14.49
C ILE A 115 4.41 3.93 -14.85
N ALA A 116 4.95 3.00 -15.63
CA ALA A 116 6.35 2.99 -16.03
C ALA A 116 6.72 4.16 -16.96
N SER A 117 5.81 4.55 -17.85
CA SER A 117 5.95 5.72 -18.75
C SER A 117 5.47 7.04 -18.13
N SER A 118 5.54 7.18 -16.80
CA SER A 118 5.04 8.36 -16.11
C SER A 118 5.93 8.80 -14.95
N ASP A 119 6.49 10.00 -15.06
CA ASP A 119 7.36 10.61 -14.05
C ASP A 119 6.62 11.11 -12.79
N SER A 120 5.35 10.75 -12.64
CA SER A 120 4.56 11.16 -11.48
C SER A 120 4.98 10.36 -10.25
N LYS A 121 5.18 11.06 -9.14
CA LYS A 121 5.52 10.43 -7.86
C LYS A 121 4.29 9.85 -7.14
N HIS A 122 3.09 10.36 -7.44
CA HIS A 122 1.87 10.01 -6.73
C HIS A 122 0.76 9.61 -7.70
N PHE A 123 0.32 8.36 -7.60
CA PHE A 123 -0.80 7.82 -8.35
C PHE A 123 -1.98 7.51 -7.42
N LEU A 124 -3.20 7.65 -7.91
CA LEU A 124 -4.42 7.31 -7.19
C LEU A 124 -5.33 6.44 -8.06
N VAL A 125 -5.95 5.43 -7.46
CA VAL A 125 -6.91 4.56 -8.14
C VAL A 125 -8.33 5.12 -8.01
N LEU A 126 -9.00 5.34 -9.14
CA LEU A 126 -10.44 5.60 -9.16
C LEU A 126 -11.20 4.29 -9.11
N PHE A 127 -12.07 4.16 -8.10
CA PHE A 127 -13.03 3.08 -7.95
C PHE A 127 -14.44 3.53 -8.34
N ARG A 128 -15.29 2.58 -8.78
CA ARG A 128 -16.69 2.87 -9.12
C ARG A 128 -17.55 3.19 -7.91
N ASP A 129 -17.35 2.43 -6.84
CA ASP A 129 -18.21 2.29 -5.68
C ASP A 129 -17.42 1.70 -4.49
N HIS A 130 -18.13 1.37 -3.41
CA HIS A 130 -17.56 0.74 -2.22
C HIS A 130 -17.03 -0.69 -2.45
N ARG A 131 -17.31 -1.32 -3.60
CA ARG A 131 -16.82 -2.66 -3.96
C ARG A 131 -15.43 -2.63 -4.59
N LEU A 132 -14.77 -1.46 -4.61
CA LEU A 132 -13.40 -1.27 -5.10
C LEU A 132 -13.18 -1.73 -6.55
N GLN A 133 -14.23 -1.66 -7.39
CA GLN A 133 -14.10 -1.95 -8.81
C GLN A 133 -13.27 -0.87 -9.49
N TYR A 134 -12.11 -1.23 -10.02
CA TYR A 134 -11.23 -0.31 -10.75
C TYR A 134 -11.94 0.32 -11.95
N ARG A 135 -11.76 1.64 -12.09
CA ARG A 135 -12.25 2.42 -13.23
C ARG A 135 -11.15 3.23 -13.89
N GLY A 136 -10.12 3.66 -13.17
CA GLY A 136 -8.97 4.28 -13.79
C GLY A 136 -7.83 4.59 -12.84
N LEU A 137 -6.70 4.99 -13.42
CA LEU A 137 -5.51 5.45 -12.72
C LEU A 137 -5.34 6.95 -12.98
N TYR A 138 -5.20 7.71 -11.90
CA TYR A 138 -4.98 9.15 -11.91
C TYR A 138 -3.58 9.49 -11.40
N THR A 139 -2.98 10.54 -11.95
CA THR A 139 -1.77 11.17 -11.43
C THR A 139 -2.12 12.47 -10.70
N TRP A 140 -1.39 12.76 -9.62
CA TRP A 140 -1.48 14.07 -8.98
C TRP A 140 -0.69 15.10 -9.82
N ILE A 141 -1.36 16.17 -10.28
CA ILE A 141 -0.74 17.24 -11.08
C ILE A 141 -1.27 18.60 -10.62
N ASN A 142 -0.41 19.36 -9.92
CA ASN A 142 -0.68 20.68 -9.31
C ASN A 142 -1.81 20.64 -8.26
N PHE A 143 -1.49 20.94 -7.01
CA PHE A 143 -2.42 20.88 -5.87
C PHE A 143 -3.76 21.63 -6.13
N PRO A 144 -4.96 21.06 -5.87
CA PRO A 144 -5.33 19.66 -5.61
C PRO A 144 -6.03 19.02 -6.83
N ARG A 145 -5.41 19.10 -8.01
CA ARG A 145 -5.93 18.58 -9.29
C ARG A 145 -5.30 17.21 -9.60
N LEU A 146 -6.14 16.32 -10.12
CA LEU A 146 -5.74 15.02 -10.67
C LEU A 146 -6.02 14.96 -12.18
N PHE A 147 -5.21 14.19 -12.90
CA PHE A 147 -5.41 13.91 -14.33
C PHE A 147 -5.51 12.41 -14.58
N THR A 148 -6.46 11.97 -15.42
CA THR A 148 -6.60 10.55 -15.75
C THR A 148 -5.50 10.10 -16.71
N LYS A 149 -4.77 9.04 -16.38
CA LYS A 149 -3.73 8.44 -17.23
C LYS A 149 -4.30 7.28 -18.05
N LEU A 150 -5.20 6.49 -17.47
CA LEU A 150 -5.78 5.30 -18.10
C LEU A 150 -7.10 4.89 -17.42
N GLY A 151 -8.19 4.79 -18.17
CA GLY A 151 -9.47 4.24 -17.68
C GLY A 151 -10.72 5.00 -18.14
N SER A 152 -11.84 4.72 -17.49
CA SER A 152 -13.14 5.35 -17.69
C SER A 152 -13.46 6.28 -16.52
N GLY A 153 -13.55 7.58 -16.79
CA GLY A 153 -13.88 8.60 -15.77
C GLY A 153 -13.61 10.01 -16.30
N PRO A 154 -13.86 11.06 -15.50
CA PRO A 154 -13.56 12.44 -15.87
C PRO A 154 -12.08 12.64 -16.21
N LYS A 155 -11.77 13.38 -17.30
CA LYS A 155 -10.39 13.65 -17.74
C LYS A 155 -9.56 14.35 -16.65
N VAL A 156 -10.21 15.20 -15.87
CA VAL A 156 -9.66 15.92 -14.72
C VAL A 156 -10.56 15.63 -13.52
N CYS A 157 -9.98 15.31 -12.38
CA CYS A 157 -10.68 15.22 -11.10
C CYS A 157 -10.16 16.28 -10.13
N ARG A 158 -11.02 16.76 -9.23
CA ARG A 158 -10.68 17.69 -8.15
C ARG A 158 -11.21 17.12 -6.82
N GLU A 159 -10.65 17.55 -5.70
CA GLU A 159 -11.06 17.13 -4.35
C GLU A 159 -12.58 17.18 -4.10
N PRO A 160 -13.35 18.23 -4.47
CA PRO A 160 -14.80 18.27 -4.24
C PRO A 160 -15.62 17.22 -5.01
N MET A 161 -15.03 16.55 -6.00
CA MET A 161 -15.69 15.48 -6.74
C MET A 161 -15.65 14.14 -5.99
N MET A 162 -14.76 14.02 -5.00
CA MET A 162 -14.47 12.78 -4.28
C MET A 162 -15.42 12.61 -3.09
N THR A 163 -15.98 11.42 -2.93
CA THR A 163 -16.95 11.10 -1.87
C THR A 163 -16.38 10.18 -0.80
N ILE A 164 -15.50 9.26 -1.20
CA ILE A 164 -14.82 8.31 -0.30
C ILE A 164 -13.35 8.26 -0.68
N MET A 165 -12.48 8.33 0.33
CA MET A 165 -11.05 8.16 0.18
C MET A 165 -10.58 6.87 0.84
N TYR A 166 -9.55 6.27 0.24
CA TYR A 166 -8.96 5.00 0.63
C TYR A 166 -7.44 5.10 0.74
N LYS A 167 -6.88 4.40 1.72
CA LYS A 167 -5.45 4.13 1.86
C LYS A 167 -5.20 2.65 1.57
N TYR A 168 -4.11 2.33 0.89
CA TYR A 168 -3.72 0.94 0.67
C TYR A 168 -2.93 0.41 1.87
N ASP A 169 -3.35 -0.74 2.38
CA ASP A 169 -2.58 -1.53 3.35
C ASP A 169 -1.85 -2.65 2.61
N SER A 170 -0.51 -2.58 2.59
CA SER A 170 0.33 -3.58 1.94
C SER A 170 0.42 -4.91 2.69
N GLY A 171 0.17 -4.92 4.01
CA GLY A 171 0.14 -6.14 4.82
C GLY A 171 -1.19 -6.87 4.64
N ALA A 172 -2.31 -6.15 4.77
CA ALA A 172 -3.65 -6.69 4.57
C ALA A 172 -4.05 -6.82 3.08
N LYS A 173 -3.20 -6.36 2.15
CA LYS A 173 -3.39 -6.38 0.68
C LYS A 173 -4.77 -5.86 0.25
N SER A 174 -5.22 -4.77 0.87
CA SER A 174 -6.57 -4.24 0.72
C SER A 174 -6.62 -2.72 0.90
N PHE A 175 -7.73 -2.11 0.49
CA PHE A 175 -7.95 -0.67 0.63
C PHE A 175 -8.86 -0.40 1.84
N GLY A 176 -8.31 0.26 2.86
CA GLY A 176 -9.07 0.74 4.01
C GLY A 176 -9.69 2.11 3.73
N LYS A 177 -11.00 2.27 4.00
CA LYS A 177 -11.65 3.59 3.99
C LYS A 177 -11.06 4.45 5.11
N ILE A 178 -10.77 5.71 4.81
CA ILE A 178 -10.24 6.67 5.79
C ILE A 178 -11.21 7.85 5.99
N PRO A 179 -11.35 8.38 7.23
CA PRO A 179 -12.34 9.40 7.58
C PRO A 179 -11.85 10.81 7.21
N THR A 180 -11.45 11.02 5.96
CA THR A 180 -11.03 12.33 5.44
C THR A 180 -11.78 12.66 4.15
N LYS A 181 -12.10 13.95 3.99
CA LYS A 181 -12.55 14.56 2.73
C LYS A 181 -11.41 15.29 2.01
N HIS A 182 -10.27 15.48 2.67
CA HIS A 182 -9.16 16.27 2.18
C HIS A 182 -8.13 15.42 1.46
N LEU A 183 -7.78 15.85 0.24
CA LEU A 183 -6.84 15.15 -0.60
C LEU A 183 -5.42 15.34 -0.04
N SER A 184 -4.81 14.26 0.41
CA SER A 184 -3.48 14.24 1.02
C SER A 184 -2.58 13.21 0.35
N ALA A 185 -1.27 13.30 0.59
CA ALA A 185 -0.35 12.31 0.04
C ALA A 185 -0.35 10.96 0.78
N THR A 186 -1.39 10.68 1.59
CA THR A 186 -1.67 9.36 2.18
C THR A 186 -2.88 8.67 1.54
N ILE A 187 -3.49 9.28 0.51
CA ILE A 187 -4.60 8.70 -0.26
C ILE A 187 -4.02 7.89 -1.44
N ASP A 188 -4.42 6.62 -1.57
CA ASP A 188 -4.02 5.73 -2.66
C ASP A 188 -5.19 5.41 -3.62
N GLY A 189 -6.43 5.63 -3.20
CA GLY A 189 -7.61 5.46 -4.04
C GLY A 189 -8.82 6.27 -3.57
N PHE A 190 -9.79 6.45 -4.45
CA PHE A 190 -10.97 7.26 -4.19
C PHE A 190 -12.18 6.83 -5.03
N VAL A 191 -13.37 7.23 -4.59
CA VAL A 191 -14.63 7.16 -5.34
C VAL A 191 -15.13 8.60 -5.57
N ILE A 192 -15.75 8.85 -6.72
CA ILE A 192 -16.36 10.15 -7.05
C ILE A 192 -17.89 10.09 -6.98
N ALA A 193 -18.54 11.24 -6.77
CA ALA A 193 -20.00 11.33 -6.72
C ALA A 193 -20.66 10.90 -8.04
N GLU A 194 -21.86 10.30 -7.95
CA GLU A 194 -22.55 9.67 -9.08
C GLU A 194 -22.77 10.62 -10.27
N GLN A 195 -23.08 11.89 -9.98
CA GLN A 195 -23.26 12.96 -10.97
C GLN A 195 -22.08 13.15 -11.94
N TYR A 196 -20.85 12.82 -11.53
CA TYR A 196 -19.65 12.96 -12.37
C TYR A 196 -19.38 11.77 -13.30
N TRP A 197 -20.17 10.69 -13.22
CA TRP A 197 -20.13 9.57 -14.16
C TRP A 197 -21.03 9.78 -15.38
N GLN A 198 -22.02 10.67 -15.27
CA GLN A 198 -22.91 10.99 -16.37
C GLN A 198 -22.14 11.81 -17.41
N ARG A 199 -22.19 11.36 -18.68
CA ARG A 199 -21.68 12.18 -19.79
C ARG A 199 -22.52 13.46 -19.87
N PRO A 200 -21.94 14.60 -20.31
CA PRO A 200 -22.74 15.77 -20.62
C PRO A 200 -23.88 15.37 -21.56
N LYS A 201 -25.13 15.68 -21.19
CA LYS A 201 -26.23 15.59 -22.14
C LYS A 201 -25.89 16.54 -23.27
N ILE A 202 -25.60 16.00 -24.45
CA ILE A 202 -25.43 16.81 -25.66
C ILE A 202 -26.76 17.55 -25.82
N PRO A 203 -26.80 18.89 -25.78
CA PRO A 203 -28.03 19.61 -26.07
C PRO A 203 -28.44 19.23 -27.48
N PHE A 204 -29.66 18.72 -27.63
CA PHE A 204 -30.23 18.39 -28.94
C PHE A 204 -30.26 19.68 -29.75
N SER A 205 -29.36 19.83 -30.72
CA SER A 205 -29.42 20.90 -31.71
C SER A 205 -30.55 20.55 -32.67
N GLY A 206 -31.78 20.86 -32.25
CA GLY A 206 -32.96 20.69 -33.08
C GLY A 206 -32.83 21.51 -34.36
N ARG A 207 -33.02 20.82 -35.49
CA ARG A 207 -33.47 21.36 -36.77
C ARG A 207 -34.57 20.45 -37.26
#